data_AF-A0A2I0I5M7-F1
#
_entry.id   AF-A0A2I0I5M7-F1
#
_cell.length_a   1.000
_cell.length_b   1.000
_cell.length_c   1.000
_cell.angle_alpha   90.00
_cell.angle_beta   90.00
_cell.angle_gamma   90.00
#
_symmetry.space_group_name_H-M   'P 1'
#
loop_
_entity.id
_entity.type
_entity.pdbx_description
1 polymer ?
#
loop_
_entity_poly.entity_id
_entity_poly.type
_entity_poly.pdbx_seq_one_letter_code
_entity_poly.pdbx_strand_id
1 'polypeptide(L)'
;MAAGQSGEPENVRFQHLLTKARELWDSSPEPVKSFPWNRALENFIQLVLDLTLAVVKILCVPLLAITSLSEMSYCAHERKLLLVPLPLLVGFALAGVLKETALELSPLIKDAEIRWHLIAIAIFFTLLKLPGPYYPYWGRIFIPHLANGALLRTLWSAFMWYRRSRWTFPQDPK
;
A
#
# COMPACT_ATOMS: atom_id res chain seq x y z
N MET A 1 -20.54 -39.03 -25.96
CA MET A 1 -20.15 -37.66 -26.36
C MET A 1 -21.39 -36.90 -26.77
N ALA A 2 -21.72 -35.81 -26.06
CA ALA A 2 -22.54 -34.72 -26.58
C ALA A 2 -22.10 -33.46 -25.85
N ALA A 3 -21.35 -32.64 -26.57
CA ALA A 3 -20.85 -31.34 -26.14
C ALA A 3 -21.88 -30.25 -26.48
N GLY A 4 -21.88 -29.16 -25.70
CA GLY A 4 -22.29 -27.85 -26.20
C GLY A 4 -23.56 -27.26 -25.59
N GLN A 5 -23.48 -26.80 -24.34
CA GLN A 5 -24.27 -25.66 -23.85
C GLN A 5 -23.41 -24.84 -22.87
N SER A 6 -22.58 -23.96 -23.39
CA SER A 6 -21.88 -22.96 -22.58
C SER A 6 -21.43 -21.84 -23.50
N GLY A 7 -22.22 -20.77 -23.58
CA GLY A 7 -21.91 -19.68 -24.51
C GLY A 7 -22.72 -18.41 -24.41
N GLU A 8 -23.79 -18.34 -23.60
CA GLU A 8 -24.51 -17.07 -23.40
C GLU A 8 -25.03 -16.99 -21.96
N PRO A 9 -24.55 -16.02 -21.15
CA PRO A 9 -25.54 -15.08 -20.58
C PRO A 9 -25.00 -13.70 -20.14
N GLU A 10 -23.70 -13.40 -20.27
CA GLU A 10 -23.13 -12.28 -19.50
C GLU A 10 -23.54 -10.92 -20.07
N ASN A 11 -23.41 -10.74 -21.39
CA ASN A 11 -23.69 -9.48 -22.07
C ASN A 11 -25.19 -9.12 -22.07
N VAL A 12 -26.06 -10.13 -22.22
CA VAL A 12 -27.53 -9.97 -22.16
C VAL A 12 -27.98 -9.57 -20.76
N ARG A 13 -27.35 -10.13 -19.71
CA ARG A 13 -27.65 -9.79 -18.30
C ARG A 13 -27.24 -8.35 -17.98
N PHE A 14 -26.08 -7.88 -18.43
CA PHE A 14 -25.65 -6.50 -18.24
C PHE A 14 -26.59 -5.51 -18.92
N GLN A 15 -26.98 -5.78 -20.17
CA GLN A 15 -27.95 -4.94 -20.88
C GLN A 15 -29.29 -4.88 -20.15
N HIS A 16 -29.80 -6.02 -19.67
CA HIS A 16 -31.03 -6.04 -18.89
C HIS A 16 -30.92 -5.19 -17.60
N LEU A 17 -29.81 -5.29 -16.87
CA LEU A 17 -29.59 -4.49 -15.66
C LEU A 17 -29.49 -3.00 -15.95
N LEU A 18 -28.83 -2.61 -17.05
CA LEU A 18 -28.77 -1.22 -17.51
C LEU A 18 -30.16 -0.67 -17.85
N THR A 19 -30.98 -1.45 -18.56
CA THR A 19 -32.35 -1.04 -18.89
C THR A 19 -33.21 -0.85 -17.64
N LYS A 20 -33.13 -1.77 -16.66
CA LYS A 20 -33.82 -1.62 -15.37
C LYS A 20 -33.32 -0.43 -14.57
N ALA A 21 -32.01 -0.19 -14.55
CA ALA A 21 -31.44 0.97 -13.86
C ALA A 21 -31.94 2.29 -14.47
N ARG A 22 -32.06 2.34 -15.81
CA ARG A 22 -32.62 3.50 -16.52
C ARG A 22 -34.11 3.70 -16.22
N GLU A 23 -34.91 2.64 -16.22
CA GLU A 23 -36.33 2.72 -15.84
C GLU A 23 -36.53 3.18 -14.38
N LEU A 24 -35.67 2.72 -13.46
CA LEU A 24 -35.67 3.16 -12.06
C LEU A 24 -35.25 4.63 -11.92
N TRP A 25 -34.28 5.06 -12.73
CA TRP A 25 -33.85 6.45 -12.77
C TRP A 25 -34.95 7.38 -13.30
N ASP A 26 -35.63 6.95 -14.37
CA ASP A 26 -36.70 7.73 -14.99
C ASP A 26 -37.96 7.82 -14.11
N SER A 27 -38.24 6.78 -13.30
CA SER A 27 -39.32 6.80 -12.30
C SER A 27 -38.98 7.53 -11.00
N SER A 28 -37.73 8.00 -10.83
CA SER A 28 -37.30 8.67 -9.60
C SER A 28 -37.84 10.11 -9.46
N PRO A 29 -38.12 10.58 -8.22
CA PRO A 29 -38.58 11.95 -7.95
C PRO A 29 -37.59 13.05 -8.38
N GLU A 30 -38.11 14.24 -8.69
CA GLU A 30 -37.32 15.40 -9.12
C GLU A 30 -36.17 15.80 -8.18
N PRO A 31 -36.31 15.73 -6.83
CA PRO A 31 -35.19 15.99 -5.92
C PRO A 31 -34.02 15.01 -6.06
N VAL A 32 -34.28 13.77 -6.48
CA VAL A 32 -33.25 12.74 -6.70
C VAL A 32 -32.51 13.00 -8.01
N LYS A 33 -33.22 13.44 -9.05
CA LYS A 33 -32.63 13.75 -10.37
C LYS A 33 -31.82 15.04 -10.39
N SER A 34 -32.24 16.04 -9.61
CA SER A 34 -31.57 17.35 -9.49
C SER A 34 -30.41 17.35 -8.49
N PHE A 35 -30.23 16.27 -7.73
CA PHE A 35 -29.13 16.15 -6.78
C PHE A 35 -27.78 16.16 -7.53
N PRO A 36 -26.75 16.87 -7.01
CA PRO A 36 -25.44 16.96 -7.64
C PRO A 36 -24.61 15.68 -7.42
N TRP A 37 -25.02 14.57 -8.04
CA TRP A 37 -24.42 13.24 -7.89
C TRP A 37 -22.91 13.20 -8.14
N ASN A 38 -22.43 13.93 -9.16
CA ASN A 38 -20.99 13.98 -9.46
C ASN A 38 -20.20 14.58 -8.30
N ARG A 39 -20.67 15.71 -7.74
CA ARG A 39 -20.00 16.37 -6.61
C ARG A 39 -20.09 15.55 -5.33
N ALA A 40 -21.23 14.90 -5.09
CA ALA A 40 -21.39 14.01 -3.95
C ALA A 40 -20.46 12.78 -4.05
N LEU A 41 -20.32 12.21 -5.25
CA LEU A 41 -19.40 11.10 -5.52
C LEU A 41 -17.94 11.52 -5.37
N GLU A 42 -17.54 12.68 -5.88
CA GLU A 42 -16.20 13.23 -5.68
C GLU A 42 -15.87 13.41 -4.20
N ASN A 43 -16.76 14.05 -3.44
CA ASN A 43 -16.58 14.23 -2.00
C ASN A 43 -16.56 12.89 -1.25
N PHE A 44 -17.39 11.93 -1.65
CA PHE A 44 -17.42 10.60 -1.05
C PHE A 44 -16.12 9.85 -1.32
N ILE A 45 -15.60 9.88 -2.55
CA ILE A 45 -14.31 9.29 -2.89
C ILE A 45 -13.19 9.94 -2.07
N GLN A 46 -13.17 11.27 -1.97
CA GLN A 46 -12.18 11.97 -1.13
C GLN A 46 -12.27 11.52 0.33
N LEU A 47 -13.47 11.47 0.91
CA LEU A 47 -13.68 11.02 2.29
C LEU A 47 -13.20 9.58 2.51
N VAL A 48 -13.51 8.68 1.58
CA VAL A 48 -13.08 7.27 1.63
C VAL A 48 -11.55 7.17 1.51
N LEU A 49 -10.93 7.92 0.61
CA LEU A 49 -9.48 7.94 0.44
C LEU A 49 -8.78 8.49 1.67
N ASP A 50 -9.26 9.59 2.24
CA ASP A 50 -8.69 10.22 3.44
C ASP A 50 -8.81 9.29 4.65
N LEU A 51 -9.98 8.66 4.84
CA LEU A 51 -10.17 7.67 5.90
C LEU A 51 -9.26 6.46 5.71
N THR A 52 -9.16 5.95 4.49
CA THR A 52 -8.27 4.81 4.17
C THR A 52 -6.83 5.16 4.48
N LEU A 53 -6.37 6.35 4.08
CA LEU A 53 -5.01 6.81 4.33
C LEU A 53 -4.74 6.99 5.83
N ALA A 54 -5.69 7.52 6.58
CA ALA A 54 -5.59 7.66 8.03
C ALA A 54 -5.48 6.29 8.72
N VAL A 55 -6.33 5.33 8.34
CA VAL A 55 -6.32 3.97 8.88
C VAL A 55 -5.02 3.26 8.53
N VAL A 56 -4.59 3.31 7.26
CA VAL A 56 -3.33 2.71 6.81
C VAL A 56 -2.15 3.29 7.59
N LYS A 57 -2.10 4.61 7.77
CA LYS A 57 -1.03 5.27 8.54
C LYS A 57 -0.95 4.78 9.99
N ILE A 58 -2.10 4.60 10.64
CA ILE A 58 -2.18 4.14 12.03
C ILE A 58 -1.84 2.65 12.13
N LEU A 59 -2.34 1.82 11.22
CA LEU A 59 -2.19 0.36 11.28
C LEU A 59 -0.86 -0.14 10.73
N CYS A 60 -0.21 0.59 9.81
CA CYS A 60 1.00 0.11 9.14
C CYS A 60 2.12 -0.22 10.13
N VAL A 61 2.40 0.66 11.09
CA VAL A 61 3.46 0.43 12.09
C VAL A 61 3.18 -0.78 12.99
N PRO A 62 2.03 -0.88 13.69
CA PRO A 62 1.75 -2.04 14.54
C PRO A 62 1.64 -3.34 13.73
N LEU A 63 1.07 -3.31 12.52
CA LEU A 63 1.00 -4.49 11.67
C LEU A 63 2.39 -4.99 11.25
N LEU A 64 3.27 -4.08 10.82
CA LEU A 64 4.65 -4.43 10.47
C LEU A 64 5.44 -4.94 11.69
N ALA A 65 5.20 -4.38 12.87
CA ALA A 65 5.82 -4.83 14.11
C ALA A 65 5.36 -6.24 14.51
N ILE A 66 4.05 -6.49 14.54
CA ILE A 66 3.47 -7.80 14.87
C ILE A 66 3.93 -8.86 13.89
N THR A 67 3.90 -8.56 12.58
CA THR A 67 4.35 -9.50 11.55
C THR A 67 5.85 -9.79 11.67
N SER A 68 6.69 -8.77 11.87
CA SER A 68 8.13 -8.97 12.11
C SER A 68 8.39 -9.81 13.36
N LEU A 69 7.64 -9.60 14.45
CA LEU A 69 7.79 -10.38 15.67
C LEU A 69 7.37 -11.84 15.47
N SER A 70 6.29 -12.09 14.73
CA SER A 70 5.83 -13.44 14.40
C SER A 70 6.87 -14.22 13.58
N GLU A 71 7.53 -13.57 12.62
CA GLU A 71 8.59 -14.16 11.80
C GLU A 71 9.86 -14.46 12.62
N MET A 72 10.24 -13.54 13.50
CA MET A 72 11.37 -13.74 14.43
C MET A 72 11.08 -14.90 15.40
N SER A 73 9.86 -15.00 15.91
CA SER A 73 9.42 -16.11 16.75
C SER A 73 9.50 -17.45 16.01
N TYR A 74 9.04 -17.49 14.75
CA TYR A 74 9.19 -18.67 13.89
C TYR A 74 10.67 -19.07 13.70
N CYS A 75 11.55 -18.11 13.39
CA CYS A 75 12.97 -18.38 13.24
C CYS A 75 13.66 -18.78 14.56
N ALA A 76 13.19 -18.27 15.70
CA ALA A 76 13.65 -18.69 17.02
C ALA A 76 13.27 -20.15 17.30
N HIS A 77 12.03 -20.53 16.99
CA HIS A 77 11.55 -21.91 17.10
C HIS A 77 12.36 -22.88 16.22
N GLU A 78 12.68 -22.50 14.98
CA GLU A 78 13.51 -23.28 14.05
C GLU A 78 15.02 -23.26 14.40
N ARG A 79 15.44 -22.58 15.49
CA ARG A 79 16.86 -22.36 15.85
C ARG A 79 17.68 -21.67 14.75
N LYS A 80 17.04 -20.87 13.91
CA LYS A 80 17.67 -20.11 12.81
C LYS A 80 17.77 -18.61 13.08
N LEU A 81 17.53 -18.17 14.32
CA LEU A 81 17.57 -16.74 14.69
C LEU A 81 18.91 -16.06 14.32
N LEU A 82 20.02 -16.79 14.38
CA LEU A 82 21.34 -16.27 13.99
C LEU A 82 21.47 -15.93 12.50
N LEU A 83 20.60 -16.48 11.64
CA LEU A 83 20.57 -16.17 10.21
C LEU A 83 19.77 -14.91 9.90
N VAL A 84 18.97 -14.40 10.84
CA VAL A 84 18.08 -13.23 10.65
C VAL A 84 18.81 -11.90 10.44
N PRO A 85 19.92 -11.59 11.13
CA PRO A 85 20.59 -10.30 10.96
C PRO A 85 21.11 -10.07 9.54
N LEU A 86 21.55 -11.13 8.85
CA LEU A 86 22.11 -11.04 7.51
C LEU A 86 21.09 -10.51 6.46
N PRO A 87 19.94 -11.16 6.19
CA PRO A 87 18.93 -10.64 5.27
C PRO A 87 18.41 -9.29 5.71
N LEU A 88 18.28 -9.04 7.01
CA LEU A 88 17.83 -7.75 7.53
C LEU A 88 18.80 -6.62 7.16
N LEU A 89 20.11 -6.81 7.33
CA LEU A 89 21.12 -5.84 6.93
C LEU A 89 21.16 -5.66 5.40
N VAL A 90 21.04 -6.75 4.64
CA VAL A 90 20.98 -6.70 3.16
C VAL A 90 19.78 -5.87 2.71
N GLY A 91 18.60 -6.11 3.28
CA GLY A 91 17.41 -5.33 3.00
C GLY A 91 17.57 -3.85 3.34
N PHE A 92 18.16 -3.56 4.50
CA PHE A 92 18.43 -2.18 4.93
C PHE A 92 19.36 -1.44 3.96
N ALA A 93 20.44 -2.10 3.53
CA ALA A 93 21.38 -1.56 2.55
C ALA A 93 20.71 -1.36 1.18
N LEU A 94 19.98 -2.37 0.70
CA LEU A 94 19.29 -2.33 -0.58
C LEU A 94 18.29 -1.18 -0.67
N ALA A 95 17.48 -0.95 0.37
CA ALA A 95 16.58 0.20 0.42
C ALA A 95 17.33 1.55 0.46
N GLY A 96 18.53 1.57 1.04
CA GLY A 96 19.41 2.74 1.00
C GLY A 96 19.85 3.06 -0.42
N VAL A 97 20.35 2.05 -1.14
CA VAL A 97 20.76 2.17 -2.55
C VAL A 97 19.57 2.59 -3.40
N LEU A 98 18.43 1.88 -3.33
CA LEU A 98 17.23 2.21 -4.10
C LEU A 98 16.77 3.66 -3.89
N LYS A 99 16.86 4.16 -2.66
CA LYS A 99 16.54 5.55 -2.36
C LYS A 99 17.54 6.50 -3.02
N GLU A 100 18.83 6.24 -2.93
CA GLU A 100 19.87 7.07 -3.55
C GLU A 100 19.73 7.06 -5.08
N THR A 101 19.57 5.89 -5.69
CA THR A 101 19.35 5.74 -7.12
C THR A 101 18.08 6.45 -7.59
N ALA A 102 16.99 6.38 -6.81
CA ALA A 102 15.75 7.09 -7.14
C ALA A 102 15.93 8.62 -7.14
N LEU A 103 16.79 9.15 -6.26
CA LEU A 103 17.10 10.58 -6.21
C LEU A 103 18.06 11.01 -7.32
N GLU A 104 18.96 10.13 -7.75
CA GLU A 104 19.86 10.38 -8.87
C GLU A 104 19.13 10.36 -10.22
N LEU A 105 18.23 9.39 -10.43
CA LEU A 105 17.49 9.23 -11.69
C LEU A 105 16.44 10.32 -11.93
N SER A 106 15.98 10.99 -10.88
CA SER A 106 15.01 12.06 -11.01
C SER A 106 15.34 13.21 -10.06
N PRO A 107 16.11 14.21 -10.51
CA PRO A 107 16.31 15.44 -9.75
C PRO A 107 14.99 16.17 -9.49
N LEU A 108 13.97 15.94 -10.33
CA LEU A 108 12.61 16.45 -10.12
C LEU A 108 11.97 15.93 -8.81
N ILE A 109 12.32 14.70 -8.39
CA ILE A 109 11.87 14.10 -7.12
C ILE A 109 12.63 14.68 -5.92
N LYS A 110 13.81 15.28 -6.15
CA LYS A 110 14.60 15.97 -5.12
C LYS A 110 13.92 17.25 -4.65
N ASP A 111 13.25 17.94 -5.58
CA ASP A 111 12.52 19.19 -5.34
C ASP A 111 11.02 18.97 -5.04
N ALA A 112 10.51 17.75 -5.25
CA ALA A 112 9.13 17.40 -4.92
C ALA A 112 8.93 17.29 -3.40
N GLU A 113 7.95 18.04 -2.86
CA GLU A 113 7.53 17.94 -1.46
C GLU A 113 7.02 16.53 -1.11
N ILE A 114 6.51 15.78 -2.11
CA ILE A 114 5.90 14.47 -1.95
C ILE A 114 6.91 13.36 -2.28
N ARG A 115 7.24 12.54 -1.28
CA ARG A 115 8.27 11.48 -1.37
C ARG A 115 7.73 10.19 -1.98
N TRP A 116 7.20 10.29 -3.19
CA TRP A 116 6.66 9.17 -3.96
C TRP A 116 7.64 8.00 -4.07
N HIS A 117 8.95 8.27 -4.17
CA HIS A 117 9.98 7.23 -4.20
C HIS A 117 10.01 6.39 -2.91
N LEU A 118 9.88 7.00 -1.72
CA LEU A 118 9.83 6.25 -0.46
C LEU A 118 8.55 5.43 -0.34
N ILE A 119 7.43 5.97 -0.82
CA ILE A 119 6.14 5.27 -0.85
C ILE A 119 6.25 4.06 -1.79
N ALA A 120 6.82 4.23 -2.98
CA ALA A 120 7.04 3.15 -3.94
C ALA A 120 7.95 2.05 -3.38
N ILE A 121 9.07 2.41 -2.73
CA ILE A 121 9.96 1.44 -2.06
C ILE A 121 9.21 0.71 -0.95
N ALA A 122 8.44 1.42 -0.12
CA ALA A 122 7.66 0.81 0.95
C ALA A 122 6.63 -0.18 0.39
N ILE A 123 5.84 0.22 -0.62
CA ILE A 123 4.85 -0.64 -1.28
C ILE A 123 5.53 -1.88 -1.86
N PHE A 124 6.64 -1.73 -2.57
CA PHE A 124 7.38 -2.84 -3.16
C PHE A 124 7.78 -3.89 -2.12
N PHE A 125 8.41 -3.45 -1.01
CA PHE A 125 8.83 -4.39 0.04
C PHE A 125 7.67 -4.93 0.88
N THR A 126 6.57 -4.18 1.04
CA THR A 126 5.35 -4.70 1.65
C THR A 126 4.74 -5.80 0.77
N LEU A 127 4.62 -5.59 -0.54
CA LEU A 127 4.13 -6.61 -1.47
C LEU A 127 5.04 -7.83 -1.53
N LEU A 128 6.36 -7.65 -1.36
CA LEU A 128 7.30 -8.76 -1.24
C LEU A 128 7.13 -9.52 0.10
N LYS A 129 6.69 -8.85 1.16
CA LYS A 129 6.51 -9.45 2.49
C LYS A 129 5.20 -10.24 2.60
N LEU A 130 4.11 -9.77 1.98
CA LEU A 130 2.76 -10.34 2.14
C LEU A 130 2.65 -11.84 1.79
N PRO A 131 3.31 -12.37 0.75
CA PRO A 131 3.30 -13.81 0.44
C PRO A 131 4.18 -14.65 1.37
N GLY A 132 4.72 -14.07 2.45
CA GLY A 132 5.65 -14.68 3.42
C GLY A 132 5.40 -16.17 3.70
N PRO A 133 4.17 -16.56 4.13
CA PRO A 133 3.84 -17.95 4.43
C PRO A 133 3.87 -18.89 3.22
N TYR A 134 3.69 -18.38 2.01
CA TYR A 134 3.65 -19.18 0.78
C TYR A 134 5.03 -19.37 0.15
N TYR A 135 6.07 -18.69 0.65
CA TYR A 135 7.43 -18.92 0.15
C TYR A 135 7.94 -20.32 0.49
N PRO A 136 8.86 -20.88 -0.33
CA PRO A 136 9.60 -22.09 0.01
C PRO A 136 10.41 -21.88 1.29
N TYR A 137 10.83 -22.96 1.96
CA TYR A 137 11.43 -22.94 3.30
C TYR A 137 12.48 -21.84 3.51
N TRP A 138 13.51 -21.78 2.66
CA TRP A 138 14.54 -20.75 2.74
C TRP A 138 14.01 -19.35 2.44
N GLY A 139 13.05 -19.24 1.52
CA GLY A 139 12.36 -17.99 1.22
C GLY A 139 11.61 -17.44 2.43
N ARG A 140 10.98 -18.28 3.26
CA ARG A 140 10.30 -17.86 4.50
C ARG A 140 11.26 -17.27 5.53
N ILE A 141 12.52 -17.69 5.53
CA ILE A 141 13.54 -17.17 6.45
C ILE A 141 14.14 -15.88 5.87
N PHE A 142 14.54 -15.87 4.60
CA PHE A 142 15.29 -14.72 4.04
C PHE A 142 14.41 -13.56 3.58
N ILE A 143 13.32 -13.84 2.85
CA ILE A 143 12.54 -12.81 2.15
C ILE A 143 11.83 -11.86 3.15
N PRO A 144 11.14 -12.35 4.19
CA PRO A 144 10.47 -11.46 5.12
C PRO A 144 11.43 -10.60 5.94
N HIS A 145 12.59 -11.14 6.34
CA HIS A 145 13.61 -10.38 7.07
C HIS A 145 14.33 -9.35 6.18
N LEU A 146 14.55 -9.68 4.91
CA LEU A 146 15.02 -8.72 3.91
C LEU A 146 14.01 -7.58 3.73
N ALA A 147 12.73 -7.90 3.58
CA ALA A 147 11.68 -6.89 3.50
C ALA A 147 11.61 -6.04 4.78
N ASN A 148 11.74 -6.64 5.97
CA ASN A 148 11.74 -5.89 7.25
C ASN A 148 12.90 -4.90 7.32
N GLY A 149 14.10 -5.30 6.93
CA GLY A 149 15.27 -4.40 6.88
C GLY A 149 15.05 -3.22 5.93
N ALA A 150 14.51 -3.49 4.75
CA ALA A 150 14.20 -2.47 3.76
C ALA A 150 13.11 -1.49 4.22
N LEU A 151 12.03 -2.02 4.81
CA LEU A 151 10.93 -1.22 5.37
C LEU A 151 11.42 -0.38 6.55
N LEU A 152 12.29 -0.92 7.42
CA LEU A 152 12.91 -0.17 8.52
C LEU A 152 13.73 1.00 8.00
N ARG A 153 14.58 0.79 6.98
CA ARG A 153 15.36 1.87 6.35
C ARG A 153 14.47 2.97 5.76
N THR A 154 13.38 2.55 5.12
CA THR A 154 12.42 3.43 4.45
C THR A 154 11.65 4.26 5.48
N LEU A 155 11.15 3.62 6.54
CA LEU A 155 10.49 4.28 7.69
C LEU A 155 11.44 5.24 8.40
N TRP A 156 12.70 4.85 8.63
CA TRP A 156 13.71 5.74 9.22
C TRP A 156 13.95 6.99 8.35
N SER A 157 14.05 6.81 7.03
CA SER A 157 14.17 7.93 6.09
C SER A 157 12.91 8.81 6.07
N ALA A 158 11.73 8.20 6.19
CA ALA A 158 10.46 8.89 6.33
C ALA A 158 10.44 9.76 7.60
N PHE A 159 10.83 9.18 8.73
CA PHE A 159 10.86 9.80 10.05
C PHE A 159 11.89 10.93 10.16
N MET A 160 13.13 10.71 9.71
CA MET A 160 14.19 11.71 9.77
C MET A 160 13.85 12.99 9.01
N TRP A 161 13.16 12.85 7.87
CA TRP A 161 12.61 13.98 7.15
C TRP A 161 11.46 14.65 7.89
N TYR A 162 10.52 13.88 8.46
CA TYR A 162 9.38 14.45 9.20
C TYR A 162 9.86 15.27 10.40
N ARG A 163 10.97 14.82 11.00
CA ARG A 163 11.66 15.61 12.00
C ARG A 163 12.23 16.89 11.40
N ARG A 164 12.94 16.83 10.27
CA ARG A 164 13.56 17.99 9.59
C ARG A 164 12.55 19.05 9.13
N SER A 165 11.41 18.67 8.56
CA SER A 165 10.38 19.61 8.11
C SER A 165 9.76 20.42 9.25
N ARG A 166 9.64 19.83 10.46
CA ARG A 166 9.17 20.57 11.65
C ARG A 166 10.12 21.65 12.16
N TRP A 167 11.41 21.60 11.81
CA TRP A 167 12.39 22.62 12.23
C TRP A 167 12.57 23.75 11.22
N THR A 168 12.07 23.58 9.99
CA THR A 168 12.28 24.54 8.87
C THR A 168 11.12 25.50 8.67
N PHE A 169 9.99 25.29 9.36
CA PHE A 169 8.99 26.31 9.56
C PHE A 169 9.15 26.86 10.99
N PRO A 170 9.77 28.05 11.17
CA PRO A 170 9.47 28.83 12.36
C PRO A 170 7.96 28.98 12.39
N GLN A 171 7.35 28.60 13.51
CA GLN A 171 6.02 29.09 13.82
C GLN A 171 6.14 30.62 13.81
N ASP A 172 5.54 31.29 12.83
CA ASP A 172 5.34 32.73 12.93
C ASP A 172 4.58 32.97 14.24
N PRO A 173 5.15 33.72 15.20
CA PRO A 173 4.46 34.00 16.44
C PRO A 173 3.42 35.09 16.16
N LYS A 174 2.15 34.69 16.25
CA LYS A 174 0.93 35.48 16.50
C LYS A 174 0.67 36.73 15.66
#